data_AF-A0A951DHQ5-F1
#
_entry.id   AF-A0A951DHQ5-F1
#
_cell.length_a   1.000
_cell.length_b   1.000
_cell.length_c   1.000
_cell.angle_alpha   90.00
_cell.angle_beta   90.00
_cell.angle_gamma   90.00
#
_symmetry.space_group_name_H-M   'P 1'
#
loop_
_entity.id
_entity.type
_entity.pdbx_description
1 polymer ?
#
loop_
_entity_poly.entity_id
_entity_poly.type
_entity_poly.pdbx_seq_one_letter_code
_entity_poly.pdbx_strand_id
1 'polypeptide(L)'
;MALSGNLITMLPGDLLQWLSLGQKTGTLVISNKRVEKKIFFRNGRVISSASNDPREYLGQFLMSHGYLSEPELKKAMEVQQQSGILLGKILVMIDVITEPDLQRFMRLKAEEEIYDIFLWNDGEFYFVDDELPQMEMIPLQVDVTGIIMEGTRRVDEWARIRELIPNATVIPVLLKEVDYTDLEEVEEPIVRAIDGKRPIAEIVLESRSSEFTVSSTVHALVRHGFCRLVDPSTQKMAKIAEEAVVAAAPPPAAVRAEFNEDDEISALLTAAQNALRARDFEKTQRLLRAAQNLDPNHPKVRTAIKGAETVILGELRNQGMLETKVPRVAKPLEEITQMNFSPNEGFILSRINGTWDISSLIKISPIRETDAMLIFYKLWRDGIISLD
;
A
#
# COMPACT_ATOMS: atom_id res chain seq x y z
N MET A 1 22.88 -5.56 21.57
CA MET A 1 23.56 -4.76 20.52
C MET A 1 22.57 -4.73 19.38
N ALA A 2 22.03 -3.56 19.02
CA ALA A 2 21.05 -3.48 17.95
C ALA A 2 21.71 -3.92 16.63
N LEU A 3 21.27 -5.05 16.07
CA LEU A 3 21.64 -5.42 14.70
C LEU A 3 20.92 -4.46 13.77
N SER A 4 21.61 -3.90 12.79
CA SER A 4 20.99 -3.07 11.74
C SER A 4 21.69 -3.30 10.41
N GLY A 5 20.99 -3.09 9.30
CA GLY A 5 21.51 -3.31 7.97
C GLY A 5 20.44 -3.13 6.90
N ASN A 6 20.76 -3.56 5.68
CA ASN A 6 19.90 -3.46 4.51
C ASN A 6 19.56 -4.85 3.95
N LEU A 7 18.33 -5.05 3.48
CA LEU A 7 17.79 -6.30 2.93
C LEU A 7 18.55 -6.81 1.69
N ILE A 8 19.27 -5.95 0.98
CA ILE A 8 20.16 -6.32 -0.14
C ILE A 8 21.39 -7.06 0.38
N THR A 9 21.91 -6.67 1.55
CA THR A 9 23.11 -7.25 2.14
C THR A 9 22.83 -8.47 3.01
N MET A 10 21.63 -8.54 3.60
CA MET A 10 21.15 -9.67 4.38
C MET A 10 19.69 -9.91 4.01
N LEU A 11 19.45 -10.97 3.23
CA LEU A 11 18.12 -11.27 2.71
C LEU A 11 17.13 -11.52 3.87
N PRO A 12 15.82 -11.24 3.66
CA PRO A 12 14.80 -11.48 4.68
C PRO A 12 14.85 -12.90 5.27
N GLY A 13 15.09 -13.92 4.42
CA GLY A 13 15.22 -15.31 4.85
C GLY A 13 16.36 -15.52 5.86
N ASP A 14 17.56 -15.02 5.55
CA ASP A 14 18.74 -15.13 6.40
C ASP A 14 18.55 -14.39 7.73
N LEU A 15 17.93 -13.20 7.67
CA LEU A 15 17.62 -12.38 8.84
C LEU A 15 16.66 -13.08 9.79
N LEU A 16 15.56 -13.63 9.27
CA LEU A 16 14.58 -14.38 10.05
C LEU A 16 15.22 -15.67 10.61
N GLN A 17 16.06 -16.36 9.84
CA GLN A 17 16.76 -17.56 10.29
C GLN A 17 17.73 -17.24 11.44
N TRP A 18 18.48 -16.15 11.33
CA TRP A 18 19.40 -15.71 12.39
C TRP A 18 18.67 -15.40 13.69
N LEU A 19 17.54 -14.69 13.64
CA LEU A 19 16.70 -14.39 14.80
C LEU A 19 16.14 -15.67 15.45
N SER A 20 15.71 -16.62 14.62
CA SER A 20 15.16 -17.91 15.06
C SER A 20 16.20 -18.79 15.75
N LEU A 21 17.34 -19.05 15.07
CA LEU A 21 18.43 -19.88 15.61
C LEU A 21 19.06 -19.26 16.85
N GLY A 22 19.17 -17.94 16.87
CA GLY A 22 19.65 -17.18 18.03
C GLY A 22 18.67 -17.09 19.19
N GLN A 23 17.48 -17.70 19.08
CA GLN A 23 16.38 -17.64 20.05
C GLN A 23 16.09 -16.21 20.52
N LYS A 24 16.15 -15.25 19.61
CA LYS A 24 16.04 -13.83 19.95
C LYS A 24 14.64 -13.50 20.46
N THR A 25 14.60 -12.57 21.41
CA THR A 25 13.38 -11.93 21.91
C THR A 25 13.53 -10.43 21.71
N GLY A 26 12.53 -9.80 21.10
CA GLY A 26 12.58 -8.39 20.72
C GLY A 26 11.78 -8.08 19.48
N THR A 27 11.98 -6.88 18.94
CA THR A 27 11.26 -6.38 17.77
C THR A 27 12.21 -6.18 16.60
N LEU A 28 11.94 -6.86 15.48
CA LEU A 28 12.56 -6.56 14.19
C LEU A 28 11.74 -5.48 13.50
N VAL A 29 12.35 -4.34 13.19
CA VAL A 29 11.73 -3.26 12.41
C VAL A 29 12.35 -3.25 11.03
N ILE A 30 11.52 -3.25 9.99
CA ILE A 30 11.94 -3.26 8.58
C ILE A 30 11.15 -2.17 7.84
N SER A 31 11.80 -1.36 7.01
CA SER A 31 11.13 -0.33 6.22
C SER A 31 11.67 -0.17 4.80
N ASN A 32 10.76 -0.05 3.83
CA ASN A 32 11.06 0.29 2.43
C ASN A 32 10.70 1.75 2.09
N LYS A 33 10.96 2.69 3.01
CA LYS A 33 10.74 4.15 2.87
C LYS A 33 9.27 4.57 3.00
N ARG A 34 8.33 3.80 2.44
CA ARG A 34 6.88 4.06 2.49
C ARG A 34 6.18 3.23 3.54
N VAL A 35 6.55 1.96 3.66
CA VAL A 35 5.97 1.03 4.62
C VAL A 35 7.01 0.72 5.68
N GLU A 36 6.59 0.68 6.94
CA GLU A 36 7.34 0.19 8.09
C GLU A 36 6.57 -1.00 8.66
N LYS A 37 7.27 -2.13 8.81
CA LYS A 37 6.75 -3.33 9.42
C LYS A 37 7.56 -3.67 10.66
N LYS A 38 6.87 -4.19 11.66
CA LYS A 38 7.43 -4.69 12.91
C LYS A 38 7.08 -6.15 13.03
N ILE A 39 8.07 -6.99 13.29
CA ILE A 39 7.88 -8.41 13.58
C ILE A 39 8.37 -8.66 14.99
N PHE A 40 7.48 -9.18 15.82
CA PHE A 40 7.74 -9.41 17.23
C PHE A 40 8.20 -10.85 17.45
N PHE A 41 9.38 -11.01 18.03
CA PHE A 41 9.98 -12.31 18.31
C PHE A 41 9.99 -12.60 19.80
N ARG A 42 9.75 -13.86 20.14
CA ARG A 42 9.96 -14.41 21.49
C ARG A 42 10.59 -15.79 21.38
N ASN A 43 11.78 -15.95 21.96
CA ASN A 43 12.55 -17.19 21.94
C ASN A 43 12.72 -17.74 20.50
N GLY A 44 12.99 -16.85 19.53
CA GLY A 44 13.18 -17.21 18.13
C GLY A 44 11.90 -17.50 17.34
N ARG A 45 10.71 -17.34 17.94
CA ARG A 45 9.42 -17.52 17.25
C ARG A 45 8.74 -16.18 17.01
N VAL A 46 8.05 -16.06 15.87
CA VAL A 46 7.19 -14.90 15.59
C VAL A 46 5.92 -15.03 16.41
N ILE A 47 5.64 -14.01 17.23
CA ILE A 47 4.43 -13.95 18.06
C ILE A 47 3.37 -13.00 17.54
N SER A 48 3.76 -12.00 16.74
CA SER A 48 2.89 -10.98 16.17
C SER A 48 3.65 -10.16 15.14
N SER A 49 2.91 -9.33 14.40
CA SER A 49 3.45 -8.32 13.49
C SER A 49 2.56 -7.08 13.47
N ALA A 50 3.12 -5.97 13.00
CA ALA A 50 2.40 -4.73 12.76
C ALA A 50 2.94 -4.04 11.51
N SER A 51 2.08 -3.31 10.82
CA SER A 51 2.41 -2.54 9.63
C SER A 51 1.72 -1.18 9.68
N ASN A 52 2.29 -0.20 8.97
CA ASN A 52 1.65 1.10 8.71
C ASN A 52 1.00 1.17 7.31
N ASP A 53 0.95 0.07 6.56
CA ASP A 53 0.17 -0.01 5.32
C ASP A 53 -1.31 -0.25 5.67
N PRO A 54 -2.24 0.65 5.28
CA PRO A 54 -3.66 0.49 5.60
C PRO A 54 -4.28 -0.82 5.09
N ARG A 55 -3.80 -1.37 3.97
CA ARG A 55 -4.28 -2.66 3.42
C ARG A 55 -4.03 -3.81 4.38
N GLU A 56 -3.00 -3.68 5.20
CA GLU A 56 -2.60 -4.68 6.18
C GLU A 56 -3.27 -4.43 7.53
N TYR A 57 -4.17 -3.46 7.67
CA TYR A 57 -4.97 -3.31 8.88
C TYR A 57 -6.03 -4.41 8.96
N LEU A 58 -6.33 -4.88 10.18
CA LEU A 58 -7.26 -5.98 10.40
C LEU A 58 -8.61 -5.77 9.69
N GLY A 59 -9.16 -4.56 9.76
CA GLY A 59 -10.40 -4.21 9.07
C GLY A 59 -10.31 -4.47 7.57
N GLN A 60 -9.33 -3.86 6.89
CA GLN A 60 -9.14 -4.01 5.45
C GLN A 60 -8.85 -5.48 5.06
N PHE A 61 -8.03 -6.17 5.85
CA PHE A 61 -7.70 -7.57 5.62
C PHE A 61 -8.92 -8.49 5.71
N LEU A 62 -9.84 -8.26 6.65
CA LEU A 62 -11.10 -9.02 6.71
C LEU A 62 -12.01 -8.71 5.52
N MET A 63 -12.05 -7.46 5.06
CA MET A 63 -12.83 -7.10 3.86
C MET A 63 -12.25 -7.75 2.60
N SER A 64 -10.92 -7.86 2.49
CA SER A 64 -10.27 -8.51 1.34
C SER A 64 -10.54 -10.03 1.25
N HIS A 65 -11.08 -10.63 2.32
CA HIS A 65 -11.52 -12.03 2.37
C HIS A 65 -13.05 -12.18 2.41
N GLY A 66 -13.80 -11.08 2.26
CA GLY A 66 -15.26 -11.10 2.24
C GLY A 66 -15.95 -11.21 3.61
N TYR A 67 -15.21 -11.14 4.73
CA TYR A 67 -15.76 -11.28 6.10
C TYR A 67 -16.33 -9.97 6.66
N LEU A 68 -16.08 -8.84 6.02
CA LEU A 68 -16.45 -7.54 6.54
C LEU A 68 -16.80 -6.59 5.38
N SER A 69 -17.89 -5.84 5.52
CA SER A 69 -18.28 -4.77 4.60
C SER A 69 -17.83 -3.39 5.08
N GLU A 70 -17.76 -2.40 4.19
CA GLU A 70 -17.39 -1.02 4.58
C GLU A 70 -18.31 -0.41 5.65
N PRO A 71 -19.65 -0.56 5.59
CA PRO A 71 -20.53 -0.03 6.62
C PRO A 71 -20.31 -0.70 7.98
N GLU A 72 -20.03 -2.01 8.01
CA GLU A 72 -19.73 -2.74 9.25
C GLU A 72 -18.39 -2.31 9.84
N LEU A 73 -17.35 -2.18 9.01
CA LEU A 73 -16.05 -1.68 9.44
C LEU A 73 -16.17 -0.27 10.04
N LYS A 74 -16.88 0.63 9.35
CA LYS A 74 -17.11 2.00 9.84
C LYS A 74 -17.76 1.98 11.22
N LYS A 75 -18.85 1.24 11.39
CA LYS A 75 -19.57 1.13 12.67
C LYS A 75 -18.66 0.57 13.77
N ALA A 76 -17.87 -0.47 13.48
CA ALA A 76 -16.94 -1.04 14.43
C ALA A 76 -15.83 -0.05 14.84
N MET A 77 -15.32 0.74 13.90
CA MET A 77 -14.32 1.80 14.16
C MET A 77 -14.90 2.96 14.98
N GLU A 78 -16.15 3.34 14.77
CA GLU A 78 -16.84 4.34 15.60
C GLU A 78 -16.94 3.87 17.06
N VAL A 79 -17.30 2.61 17.29
CA VAL A 79 -17.32 1.99 18.64
C VAL A 79 -15.92 1.92 19.23
N GLN A 80 -14.90 1.56 18.44
CA GLN A 80 -13.50 1.54 18.87
C GLN A 80 -13.04 2.92 19.34
N GLN A 81 -13.34 3.97 18.59
CA GLN A 81 -12.96 5.34 18.91
C GLN A 81 -13.58 5.81 20.25
N GLN A 82 -14.82 5.41 20.53
CA GLN A 82 -15.55 5.80 21.74
C GLN A 82 -15.16 4.98 22.97
N SER A 83 -14.90 3.68 22.79
CA SER A 83 -14.68 2.74 23.90
C SER A 83 -13.21 2.45 24.21
N GLY A 84 -12.30 2.66 23.24
CA GLY A 84 -10.90 2.23 23.32
C GLY A 84 -10.70 0.72 23.22
N ILE A 85 -11.76 -0.08 22.99
CA ILE A 85 -11.67 -1.53 22.84
C ILE A 85 -11.01 -1.87 21.49
N LEU A 86 -10.20 -2.94 21.45
CA LEU A 86 -9.59 -3.43 20.21
C LEU A 86 -10.64 -3.80 19.15
N LEU A 87 -10.40 -3.41 17.89
CA LEU A 87 -11.31 -3.67 16.76
C LEU A 87 -11.71 -5.14 16.66
N GLY A 88 -10.76 -6.08 16.76
CA GLY A 88 -11.06 -7.51 16.70
C GLY A 88 -12.04 -7.96 17.78
N LYS A 89 -11.93 -7.45 19.02
CA LYS A 89 -12.88 -7.75 20.09
C LYS A 89 -14.26 -7.19 19.80
N ILE A 90 -14.34 -5.97 19.25
CA ILE A 90 -15.61 -5.36 18.86
C ILE A 90 -16.29 -6.20 17.78
N LEU A 91 -15.55 -6.64 16.76
CA LEU A 91 -16.09 -7.46 15.67
C LEU A 91 -16.65 -8.80 16.16
N VAL A 92 -16.03 -9.41 17.17
CA VAL A 92 -16.57 -10.60 17.85
C VAL A 92 -17.82 -10.26 18.65
N MET A 93 -17.82 -9.15 19.40
CA MET A 93 -18.97 -8.73 20.22
C MET A 93 -20.23 -8.39 19.40
N ILE A 94 -20.08 -7.96 18.15
CA ILE A 94 -21.19 -7.66 17.24
C ILE A 94 -21.51 -8.82 16.28
N ASP A 95 -20.98 -10.02 16.54
CA ASP A 95 -21.23 -11.26 15.79
C ASP A 95 -20.85 -11.18 14.29
N VAL A 96 -19.89 -10.34 13.92
CA VAL A 96 -19.37 -10.25 12.54
C VAL A 96 -18.33 -11.35 12.26
N ILE A 97 -17.54 -11.73 13.27
CA ILE A 97 -16.55 -12.80 13.16
C ILE A 97 -16.47 -13.61 14.44
N THR A 98 -16.25 -14.92 14.34
CA THR A 98 -16.05 -15.77 15.51
C THR A 98 -14.65 -15.59 16.09
N GLU A 99 -14.46 -15.89 17.38
CA GLU A 99 -13.12 -15.84 17.99
C GLU A 99 -12.11 -16.81 17.32
N PRO A 100 -12.47 -18.07 16.98
CA PRO A 100 -11.57 -18.96 16.22
C PRO A 100 -11.19 -18.40 14.85
N ASP A 101 -12.14 -17.82 14.11
CA ASP A 101 -11.85 -17.23 12.80
C ASP A 101 -10.98 -15.98 12.93
N LEU A 102 -11.23 -15.14 13.93
CA LEU A 102 -10.37 -13.99 14.21
C LEU A 102 -8.92 -14.43 14.48
N GLN A 103 -8.72 -15.49 15.26
CA GLN A 103 -7.38 -16.04 15.50
C GLN A 103 -6.73 -16.57 14.22
N ARG A 104 -7.50 -17.25 13.35
CA ARG A 104 -7.04 -17.70 12.02
C ARG A 104 -6.60 -16.51 11.16
N PHE A 105 -7.45 -15.48 11.03
CA PHE A 105 -7.13 -14.29 10.23
C PHE A 105 -5.98 -13.48 10.77
N MET A 106 -5.83 -13.37 12.09
CA MET A 106 -4.67 -12.72 12.69
C MET A 106 -3.36 -13.44 12.34
N ARG A 107 -3.38 -14.77 12.24
CA ARG A 107 -2.23 -15.55 11.76
C ARG A 107 -1.95 -15.29 10.28
N LEU A 108 -2.97 -15.45 9.42
CA LEU A 108 -2.83 -15.23 7.97
C LEU A 108 -2.31 -13.82 7.68
N LYS A 109 -2.89 -12.81 8.34
CA LYS A 109 -2.47 -11.42 8.24
C LYS A 109 -1.00 -11.24 8.60
N ALA A 110 -0.54 -11.85 9.69
CA ALA A 110 0.86 -11.74 10.11
C ALA A 110 1.80 -12.42 9.13
N GLU A 111 1.41 -13.59 8.61
CA GLU A 111 2.16 -14.30 7.56
C GLU A 111 2.25 -13.44 6.28
N GLU A 112 1.13 -12.91 5.79
CA GLU A 112 1.08 -12.02 4.62
C GLU A 112 1.95 -10.77 4.78
N GLU A 113 1.91 -10.12 5.95
CA GLU A 113 2.76 -8.96 6.25
C GLU A 113 4.25 -9.31 6.13
N ILE A 114 4.65 -10.51 6.56
CA ILE A 114 6.04 -10.97 6.49
C ILE A 114 6.41 -11.40 5.07
N TYR A 115 5.52 -12.10 4.36
CA TYR A 115 5.75 -12.51 2.97
C TYR A 115 5.99 -11.33 2.04
N ASP A 116 5.26 -10.24 2.21
CA ASP A 116 5.45 -9.02 1.42
C ASP A 116 6.88 -8.46 1.54
N ILE A 117 7.56 -8.63 2.68
CA ILE A 117 8.95 -8.18 2.88
C ILE A 117 9.92 -8.92 1.95
N PHE A 118 9.65 -10.20 1.62
CA PHE A 118 10.47 -10.96 0.67
C PHE A 118 10.40 -10.38 -0.75
N LEU A 119 9.33 -9.67 -1.07
CA LEU A 119 9.12 -9.05 -2.38
C LEU A 119 9.72 -7.64 -2.46
N TRP A 120 10.28 -7.12 -1.37
CA TRP A 120 10.93 -5.81 -1.36
C TRP A 120 12.30 -5.89 -2.03
N ASN A 121 12.51 -5.06 -3.06
CA ASN A 121 13.81 -4.96 -3.74
C ASN A 121 14.89 -4.27 -2.89
N ASP A 122 14.47 -3.45 -1.92
CA ASP A 122 15.31 -2.66 -1.03
C ASP A 122 14.54 -2.42 0.27
N GLY A 123 15.27 -2.35 1.38
CA GLY A 123 14.70 -2.08 2.69
C GLY A 123 15.76 -2.05 3.77
N GLU A 124 15.52 -1.23 4.77
CA GLU A 124 16.41 -1.06 5.92
C GLU A 124 15.80 -1.78 7.11
N PHE A 125 16.63 -2.43 7.91
CA PHE A 125 16.17 -3.12 9.10
C PHE A 125 17.02 -2.78 10.32
N TYR A 126 16.39 -2.87 11.48
CA TYR A 126 17.09 -2.92 12.75
C TYR A 126 16.32 -3.78 13.76
N PHE A 127 17.05 -4.39 14.69
CA PHE A 127 16.50 -5.21 15.75
C PHE A 127 16.66 -4.53 17.11
N VAL A 128 15.56 -4.44 17.87
CA VAL A 128 15.56 -3.93 19.24
C VAL A 128 15.38 -5.10 20.20
N ASP A 129 16.44 -5.37 20.97
CA ASP A 129 16.46 -6.42 22.00
C ASP A 129 15.39 -6.14 23.07
N ASP A 130 14.62 -7.16 23.46
CA ASP A 130 13.63 -7.16 24.55
C ASP A 130 12.47 -6.13 24.43
N GLU A 131 12.33 -5.45 23.28
CA GLU A 131 11.14 -4.65 22.98
C GLU A 131 10.02 -5.57 22.48
N LEU A 132 8.87 -5.54 23.16
CA LEU A 132 7.67 -6.31 22.85
C LEU A 132 6.46 -5.37 22.77
N PRO A 133 5.38 -5.76 22.07
CA PRO A 133 4.21 -4.90 21.97
C PRO A 133 3.58 -4.72 23.35
N GLN A 134 3.19 -3.47 23.68
CA GLN A 134 2.60 -3.12 24.97
C GLN A 134 1.20 -3.71 25.17
N MET A 135 0.50 -4.00 24.07
CA MET A 135 -0.83 -4.62 24.11
C MET A 135 -0.70 -6.14 24.00
N GLU A 136 -1.51 -6.87 24.77
CA GLU A 136 -1.62 -8.32 24.64
C GLU A 136 -2.19 -8.67 23.25
N MET A 137 -1.29 -9.14 22.38
CA MET A 137 -1.65 -9.70 21.09
C MET A 137 -2.08 -11.15 21.29
N ILE A 138 -2.96 -11.64 20.43
CA ILE A 138 -3.27 -13.07 20.32
C ILE A 138 -1.95 -13.78 19.99
N PRO A 139 -1.49 -14.75 20.81
CA PRO A 139 -0.22 -15.41 20.59
C PRO A 139 -0.26 -16.21 19.28
N LEU A 140 0.46 -15.73 18.28
CA LEU A 140 0.75 -16.50 17.08
C LEU A 140 1.96 -17.37 17.39
N GLN A 141 1.93 -18.66 17.08
CA GLN A 141 3.15 -19.47 17.05
C GLN A 141 3.39 -19.83 15.60
N VAL A 142 3.97 -18.88 14.86
CA VAL A 142 4.28 -19.10 13.45
C VAL A 142 5.66 -19.73 13.35
N ASP A 143 5.75 -20.80 12.56
CA ASP A 143 7.03 -21.44 12.26
C ASP A 143 7.83 -20.56 11.29
N VAL A 144 8.99 -20.12 11.75
CA VAL A 144 9.89 -19.26 10.95
C VAL A 144 10.40 -20.00 9.72
N THR A 145 10.60 -21.32 9.81
CA THR A 145 11.07 -22.12 8.68
C THR A 145 10.04 -22.14 7.56
N GLY A 146 8.77 -22.42 7.90
CA GLY A 146 7.64 -22.32 6.97
C GLY A 146 7.54 -20.94 6.33
N ILE A 147 7.69 -19.86 7.12
CA ILE A 147 7.68 -18.49 6.59
C ILE A 147 8.78 -18.30 5.53
N ILE A 148 10.01 -18.72 5.82
CA ILE A 148 11.15 -18.54 4.91
C ILE A 148 10.94 -19.32 3.60
N MET A 149 10.47 -20.56 3.70
CA MET A 149 10.20 -21.40 2.53
C MET A 149 9.12 -20.78 1.64
N GLU A 150 8.00 -20.35 2.23
CA GLU A 150 6.90 -19.74 1.51
C GLU A 150 7.30 -18.38 0.91
N GLY A 151 7.99 -17.54 1.69
CA GLY A 151 8.51 -16.25 1.20
C GLY A 151 9.45 -16.42 -0.01
N THR A 152 10.34 -17.41 0.03
CA THR A 152 11.23 -17.73 -1.09
C THR A 152 10.46 -18.22 -2.31
N ARG A 153 9.46 -19.10 -2.11
CA ARG A 153 8.57 -19.55 -3.19
C ARG A 153 7.87 -18.38 -3.89
N ARG A 154 7.41 -17.39 -3.11
CA ARG A 154 6.76 -16.19 -3.65
C ARG A 154 7.70 -15.30 -4.44
N VAL A 155 8.98 -15.19 -4.08
CA VAL A 155 9.97 -14.46 -4.88
C VAL A 155 10.09 -15.08 -6.28
N ASP A 156 10.24 -16.40 -6.36
CA ASP A 156 10.32 -17.11 -7.64
C ASP A 156 9.01 -16.99 -8.45
N GLU A 157 7.87 -17.08 -7.77
CA GLU A 157 6.56 -16.90 -8.39
C GLU A 157 6.38 -15.48 -8.92
N TRP A 158 6.79 -14.48 -8.15
CA TRP A 158 6.71 -13.08 -8.53
C TRP A 158 7.52 -12.78 -9.79
N ALA A 159 8.71 -13.35 -9.91
CA ALA A 159 9.51 -13.24 -11.13
C ALA A 159 8.75 -13.77 -12.36
N ARG A 160 8.09 -14.94 -12.25
CA ARG A 160 7.27 -15.50 -13.34
C ARG A 160 6.03 -14.66 -13.64
N ILE A 161 5.34 -14.16 -12.61
CA ILE A 161 4.19 -13.27 -12.76
C ILE A 161 4.58 -12.03 -13.56
N ARG A 162 5.75 -11.44 -13.27
CA ARG A 162 6.25 -10.24 -13.95
C ARG A 162 6.59 -10.45 -15.43
N GLU A 163 6.81 -11.68 -15.89
CA GLU A 163 6.96 -11.97 -17.32
C GLU A 163 5.67 -11.72 -18.12
N LEU A 164 4.50 -11.96 -17.50
CA LEU A 164 3.18 -11.74 -18.13
C LEU A 164 2.52 -10.42 -17.70
N ILE A 165 2.73 -9.99 -16.46
CA ILE A 165 2.17 -8.78 -15.85
C ILE A 165 3.34 -7.84 -15.48
N PRO A 166 3.95 -7.17 -16.47
CA PRO A 166 5.17 -6.39 -16.25
C PRO A 166 4.96 -5.19 -15.32
N ASN A 167 3.74 -4.65 -15.24
CA ASN A 167 3.41 -3.51 -14.41
C ASN A 167 1.91 -3.50 -14.03
N ALA A 168 1.54 -2.67 -13.06
CA ALA A 168 0.19 -2.60 -12.54
C ALA A 168 -0.81 -1.83 -13.44
N THR A 169 -0.41 -1.34 -14.62
CA THR A 169 -1.30 -0.68 -15.60
C THR A 169 -1.95 -1.65 -16.58
N VAL A 170 -1.52 -2.92 -16.56
CA VAL A 170 -2.12 -4.01 -17.34
C VAL A 170 -3.58 -4.21 -16.93
N ILE A 171 -4.46 -4.43 -17.90
CA ILE A 171 -5.89 -4.65 -17.73
C ILE A 171 -6.21 -6.14 -17.99
N PRO A 172 -6.65 -6.91 -16.98
CA PRO A 172 -7.17 -8.25 -17.20
C PRO A 172 -8.59 -8.20 -17.79
N VAL A 173 -8.87 -9.09 -18.75
CA VAL A 173 -10.18 -9.24 -19.39
C VAL A 173 -10.59 -10.71 -19.33
N LEU A 174 -11.70 -11.00 -18.65
CA LEU A 174 -12.26 -12.35 -18.60
C LEU A 174 -12.77 -12.78 -19.99
N LEU A 175 -12.46 -14.01 -20.36
CA LEU A 175 -12.86 -14.64 -21.62
C LEU A 175 -14.04 -15.61 -21.45
N LYS A 176 -14.23 -16.11 -20.24
CA LYS A 176 -15.27 -17.06 -19.84
C LYS A 176 -15.64 -16.80 -18.38
N GLU A 177 -16.81 -17.27 -17.98
CA GLU A 177 -17.24 -17.22 -16.59
C GLU A 177 -16.30 -18.07 -15.72
N VAL A 178 -16.01 -17.57 -14.53
CA VAL A 178 -15.26 -18.26 -13.49
C VAL A 178 -16.26 -18.79 -12.49
N ASP A 179 -16.13 -20.05 -12.10
CA ASP A 179 -16.92 -20.61 -11.01
C ASP A 179 -16.35 -20.11 -9.68
N TYR A 180 -17.19 -19.43 -8.90
CA TYR A 180 -16.78 -18.89 -7.60
C TYR A 180 -16.64 -19.97 -6.54
N THR A 181 -17.19 -21.17 -6.74
CA THR A 181 -17.14 -22.25 -5.74
C THR A 181 -15.77 -22.88 -5.58
N ASP A 182 -14.90 -22.75 -6.59
CA ASP A 182 -13.53 -23.26 -6.59
C ASP A 182 -12.49 -22.23 -6.12
N LEU A 183 -12.91 -20.99 -5.80
CA LEU A 183 -12.02 -19.90 -5.42
C LEU A 183 -11.72 -19.89 -3.92
N GLU A 184 -10.49 -19.51 -3.58
CA GLU A 184 -10.15 -19.19 -2.19
C GLU A 184 -10.86 -17.89 -1.72
N GLU A 185 -11.01 -17.72 -0.41
CA GLU A 185 -11.72 -16.57 0.19
C GLU A 185 -11.19 -15.20 -0.29
N VAL A 186 -9.88 -15.11 -0.55
CA VAL A 186 -9.23 -13.89 -1.03
C VAL A 186 -9.35 -13.67 -2.55
N GLU A 187 -9.62 -14.73 -3.31
CA GLU A 187 -9.68 -14.68 -4.77
C GLU A 187 -11.03 -14.17 -5.27
N GLU A 188 -12.14 -14.50 -4.58
CA GLU A 188 -13.48 -14.07 -5.00
C GLU A 188 -13.59 -12.54 -5.17
N PRO A 189 -13.17 -11.69 -4.21
CA PRO A 189 -13.21 -10.24 -4.38
C PRO A 189 -12.35 -9.75 -5.55
N ILE A 190 -11.22 -10.41 -5.82
CA ILE A 190 -10.31 -10.09 -6.93
C ILE A 190 -10.99 -10.38 -8.26
N VAL A 191 -11.52 -11.60 -8.43
CA VAL A 191 -12.19 -12.04 -9.66
C VAL A 191 -13.41 -11.15 -9.96
N ARG A 192 -14.19 -10.81 -8.93
CA ARG A 192 -15.35 -9.93 -9.05
C ARG A 192 -14.99 -8.50 -9.49
N ALA A 193 -13.78 -8.04 -9.16
CA ALA A 193 -13.32 -6.70 -9.55
C ALA A 193 -12.84 -6.61 -11.02
N ILE A 194 -12.59 -7.76 -11.69
CA ILE A 194 -12.18 -7.82 -13.10
C ILE A 194 -13.37 -7.51 -14.01
N ASP A 195 -13.43 -6.29 -14.53
CA ASP A 195 -14.50 -5.81 -15.43
C ASP A 195 -14.05 -5.59 -16.88
N GLY A 196 -12.80 -5.95 -17.19
CA GLY A 196 -12.18 -5.74 -18.50
C GLY A 196 -11.75 -4.30 -18.77
N LYS A 197 -11.84 -3.39 -17.80
CA LYS A 197 -11.47 -1.97 -17.91
C LYS A 197 -10.47 -1.55 -16.84
N ARG A 198 -10.62 -2.06 -15.61
CA ARG A 198 -9.75 -1.73 -14.49
C ARG A 198 -8.35 -2.31 -14.68
N PRO A 199 -7.29 -1.49 -14.56
CA PRO A 199 -5.94 -2.01 -14.45
C PRO A 199 -5.73 -2.74 -13.12
N ILE A 200 -4.69 -3.57 -13.04
CA ILE A 200 -4.29 -4.28 -11.82
C ILE A 200 -4.22 -3.34 -10.61
N ALA A 201 -3.70 -2.12 -10.77
CA ALA A 201 -3.62 -1.14 -9.70
C ALA A 201 -5.00 -0.77 -9.10
N GLU A 202 -6.05 -0.71 -9.90
CA GLU A 202 -7.41 -0.44 -9.42
C GLU A 202 -8.04 -1.68 -8.79
N ILE A 203 -7.75 -2.86 -9.32
CA ILE A 203 -8.21 -4.12 -8.74
C ILE A 203 -7.63 -4.31 -7.34
N VAL A 204 -6.34 -4.01 -7.14
CA VAL A 204 -5.67 -3.98 -5.83
C VAL A 204 -6.40 -3.10 -4.81
N LEU A 205 -6.84 -1.90 -5.23
CA LEU A 205 -7.58 -1.01 -4.34
C LEU A 205 -9.00 -1.53 -4.06
N GLU A 206 -9.69 -2.03 -5.07
CA GLU A 206 -11.07 -2.48 -4.94
C GLU A 206 -11.18 -3.78 -4.14
N SER A 207 -10.31 -4.75 -4.39
CA SER A 207 -10.27 -6.02 -3.64
C SER A 207 -9.57 -5.88 -2.29
N ARG A 208 -8.81 -4.78 -2.07
CA ARG A 208 -7.99 -4.52 -0.88
C ARG A 208 -6.91 -5.57 -0.62
N SER A 209 -6.56 -6.32 -1.65
CA SER A 209 -5.55 -7.37 -1.60
C SER A 209 -4.17 -6.80 -1.97
N SER A 210 -3.10 -7.53 -1.64
CA SER A 210 -1.76 -7.14 -2.07
C SER A 210 -1.61 -7.21 -3.60
N GLU A 211 -0.65 -6.47 -4.17
CA GLU A 211 -0.34 -6.58 -5.61
C GLU A 211 0.08 -8.00 -5.99
N PHE A 212 0.78 -8.69 -5.07
CA PHE A 212 1.16 -10.08 -5.23
C PHE A 212 -0.06 -10.97 -5.41
N THR A 213 -1.00 -10.92 -4.47
CA THR A 213 -2.22 -11.74 -4.48
C THR A 213 -3.03 -11.48 -5.75
N VAL A 214 -3.30 -10.20 -6.07
CA VAL A 214 -4.05 -9.84 -7.29
C VAL A 214 -3.37 -10.36 -8.55
N SER A 215 -2.06 -10.15 -8.68
CA SER A 215 -1.36 -10.54 -9.90
C SER A 215 -1.16 -12.05 -9.99
N SER A 216 -1.03 -12.76 -8.86
CA SER A 216 -0.98 -14.23 -8.82
C SER A 216 -2.31 -14.84 -9.26
N THR A 217 -3.45 -14.37 -8.73
CA THR A 217 -4.79 -14.80 -9.16
C THR A 217 -5.00 -14.53 -10.65
N VAL A 218 -4.68 -13.32 -11.13
CA VAL A 218 -4.79 -12.97 -12.55
C VAL A 218 -3.87 -13.83 -13.41
N HIS A 219 -2.63 -14.05 -12.97
CA HIS A 219 -1.67 -14.91 -13.67
C HIS A 219 -2.20 -16.35 -13.79
N ALA A 220 -2.75 -16.92 -12.72
CA ALA A 220 -3.38 -18.24 -12.75
C ALA A 220 -4.54 -18.29 -13.75
N LEU A 221 -5.44 -17.30 -13.73
CA LEU A 221 -6.55 -17.20 -14.69
C LEU A 221 -6.06 -17.12 -16.14
N VAL A 222 -4.98 -16.40 -16.42
CA VAL A 222 -4.37 -16.34 -17.75
C VAL A 222 -3.81 -17.69 -18.16
N ARG A 223 -3.08 -18.37 -17.27
CA ARG A 223 -2.50 -19.71 -17.52
C ARG A 223 -3.57 -20.77 -17.80
N HIS A 224 -4.74 -20.65 -17.18
CA HIS A 224 -5.89 -21.53 -17.39
C HIS A 224 -6.85 -21.05 -18.50
N GLY A 225 -6.49 -19.99 -19.22
CA GLY A 225 -7.25 -19.45 -20.35
C GLY A 225 -8.57 -18.78 -19.98
N PHE A 226 -8.79 -18.43 -18.72
CA PHE A 226 -9.95 -17.66 -18.25
C PHE A 226 -9.80 -16.17 -18.48
N CYS A 227 -8.56 -15.68 -18.56
CA CYS A 227 -8.27 -14.26 -18.70
C CYS A 227 -7.27 -14.03 -19.83
N ARG A 228 -7.36 -12.88 -20.49
CA ARG A 228 -6.28 -12.32 -21.31
C ARG A 228 -5.89 -10.94 -20.78
N LEU A 229 -4.66 -10.53 -21.07
CA LEU A 229 -4.12 -9.25 -20.64
C LEU A 229 -4.13 -8.24 -21.79
N VAL A 230 -4.45 -6.99 -21.46
CA VAL A 230 -4.33 -5.84 -22.35
C VAL A 230 -3.42 -4.83 -21.69
N ASP A 231 -2.34 -4.44 -22.35
CA ASP A 231 -1.45 -3.39 -21.87
C ASP A 231 -1.74 -2.08 -22.63
N PRO A 232 -2.28 -1.05 -21.95
CA PRO A 232 -2.56 0.25 -22.57
C PRO A 232 -1.30 0.95 -23.08
N SER A 233 -0.14 0.68 -22.47
CA SER A 233 1.11 1.33 -22.82
C SER A 233 1.65 0.85 -24.17
N THR A 234 1.49 -0.44 -24.49
CA THR A 234 1.86 -1.01 -25.80
C THR A 234 0.95 -0.48 -26.92
N GLN A 235 -0.34 -0.24 -26.65
CA GLN A 235 -1.25 0.39 -27.61
C GLN A 235 -0.91 1.86 -27.88
N LYS A 236 -0.52 2.61 -26.84
CA LYS A 236 -0.05 3.99 -26.98
C LYS A 236 1.30 4.06 -27.71
N MET A 237 2.23 3.17 -27.37
CA MET A 237 3.53 3.08 -28.05
C MET A 237 3.41 2.63 -29.51
N ALA A 238 2.45 1.75 -29.85
CA ALA A 238 2.19 1.39 -31.25
C ALA A 238 1.65 2.58 -32.07
N LYS A 239 0.72 3.37 -31.51
CA LYS A 239 0.23 4.61 -32.14
C LYS A 239 1.31 5.69 -32.26
N ILE A 240 2.11 5.88 -31.20
CA ILE A 240 3.22 6.84 -31.19
C ILE A 240 4.34 6.37 -32.12
N ALA A 241 4.60 5.07 -32.24
CA ALA A 241 5.60 4.53 -33.17
C ALA A 241 5.17 4.70 -34.63
N GLU A 242 3.86 4.60 -34.95
CA GLU A 242 3.32 4.97 -36.27
C GLU A 242 3.51 6.47 -36.58
N GLU A 243 3.36 7.35 -35.58
CA GLU A 243 3.54 8.81 -35.73
C GLU A 243 5.02 9.25 -35.67
N ALA A 244 5.89 8.51 -34.98
CA ALA A 244 7.30 8.86 -34.76
C ALA A 244 8.25 8.41 -35.88
N VAL A 245 7.79 7.65 -36.90
CA VAL A 245 8.62 7.32 -38.08
C VAL A 245 8.95 8.58 -38.92
N VAL A 246 8.29 9.72 -38.66
CA VAL A 246 8.42 10.97 -39.45
C VAL A 246 9.43 11.97 -38.85
N ALA A 247 9.95 11.78 -37.63
CA ALA A 247 10.87 12.75 -37.04
C ALA A 247 11.89 12.10 -36.10
N ALA A 248 13.11 11.87 -36.61
CA ALA A 248 14.26 11.53 -35.79
C ALA A 248 15.47 12.41 -36.11
N ALA A 249 16.02 13.07 -35.09
CA ALA A 249 17.44 13.38 -34.96
C ALA A 249 17.80 13.38 -33.45
N PRO A 250 18.94 12.79 -33.03
CA PRO A 250 19.27 12.56 -31.62
C PRO A 250 20.02 13.75 -30.97
N PRO A 251 19.84 14.02 -29.66
CA PRO A 251 20.71 14.93 -28.91
C PRO A 251 21.94 14.21 -28.30
N PRO A 252 23.02 14.95 -28.02
CA PRO A 252 24.30 14.39 -27.58
C PRO A 252 24.37 14.14 -26.06
N ALA A 253 25.29 13.24 -25.70
CA ALA A 253 25.56 12.75 -24.36
C ALA A 253 26.09 13.85 -23.41
N ALA A 254 25.52 13.93 -22.21
CA ALA A 254 26.01 14.75 -21.11
C ALA A 254 26.88 13.92 -20.15
N VAL A 255 28.05 14.47 -19.86
CA VAL A 255 29.07 13.96 -18.94
C VAL A 255 28.52 13.96 -17.51
N ARG A 256 28.49 12.80 -16.84
CA ARG A 256 28.22 12.69 -15.40
C ARG A 256 29.49 13.05 -14.64
N ALA A 257 29.50 14.20 -13.99
CA ALA A 257 30.48 14.51 -12.96
C ALA A 257 30.10 13.78 -11.67
N GLU A 258 31.11 13.30 -10.94
CA GLU A 258 30.98 12.72 -9.61
C GLU A 258 30.54 13.84 -8.65
N PHE A 259 29.24 13.94 -8.42
CA PHE A 259 28.67 14.84 -7.42
C PHE A 259 28.52 14.09 -6.10
N ASN A 260 28.84 14.78 -5.01
CA ASN A 260 28.72 14.27 -3.66
C ASN A 260 27.22 14.10 -3.34
N GLU A 261 26.78 12.88 -2.99
CA GLU A 261 25.36 12.56 -2.77
C GLU A 261 24.69 13.48 -1.73
N ASP A 262 25.45 13.92 -0.72
CA ASP A 262 25.00 14.86 0.32
C ASP A 262 24.64 16.27 -0.20
N ASP A 263 25.31 16.74 -1.25
CA ASP A 263 25.04 18.06 -1.83
C ASP A 263 23.75 18.04 -2.66
N GLU A 264 23.50 16.94 -3.37
CA GLU A 264 22.27 16.74 -4.15
C GLU A 264 21.04 16.57 -3.25
N ILE A 265 21.17 15.80 -2.16
CA ILE A 265 20.12 15.67 -1.13
C ILE A 265 19.80 17.04 -0.53
N SER A 266 20.82 17.82 -0.17
CA SER A 266 20.64 19.15 0.41
C SER A 266 19.94 20.11 -0.57
N ALA A 267 20.27 20.05 -1.86
CA ALA A 267 19.59 20.82 -2.90
C ALA A 267 18.12 20.43 -3.06
N LEU A 268 17.81 19.13 -3.09
CA LEU A 268 16.43 18.62 -3.19
C LEU A 268 15.60 18.99 -1.96
N LEU A 269 16.16 18.89 -0.75
CA LEU A 269 15.50 19.31 0.48
C LEU A 269 15.21 20.82 0.49
N THR A 270 16.14 21.63 0.00
CA THR A 270 15.93 23.08 -0.13
C THR A 270 14.84 23.40 -1.14
N ALA A 271 14.84 22.73 -2.30
CA ALA A 271 13.80 22.87 -3.31
C ALA A 271 12.43 22.43 -2.78
N ALA A 272 12.38 21.35 -2.00
CA ALA A 272 11.16 20.87 -1.35
C ALA A 272 10.63 21.87 -0.32
N GLN A 273 11.50 22.45 0.51
CA GLN A 273 11.11 23.51 1.46
C GLN A 273 10.57 24.75 0.74
N ASN A 274 11.17 25.13 -0.39
CA ASN A 274 10.67 26.25 -1.20
C ASN A 274 9.31 25.95 -1.84
N ALA A 275 9.11 24.73 -2.36
CA ALA A 275 7.81 24.30 -2.87
C ALA A 275 6.74 24.27 -1.76
N LEU A 276 7.11 23.83 -0.55
CA LEU A 276 6.22 23.81 0.61
C LEU A 276 5.81 25.23 1.03
N ARG A 277 6.76 26.17 1.05
CA ARG A 277 6.48 27.61 1.28
C ARG A 277 5.60 28.21 0.19
N ALA A 278 5.76 27.76 -1.05
CA ALA A 278 4.90 28.14 -2.18
C ALA A 278 3.54 27.43 -2.20
N ARG A 279 3.24 26.56 -1.23
CA ARG A 279 2.02 25.73 -1.15
C ARG A 279 1.84 24.78 -2.34
N ASP A 280 2.91 24.43 -3.02
CA ASP A 280 2.92 23.41 -4.08
C ASP A 280 3.21 22.04 -3.44
N PHE A 281 2.17 21.44 -2.86
CA PHE A 281 2.28 20.19 -2.10
C PHE A 281 2.66 18.99 -2.98
N GLU A 282 2.16 18.95 -4.22
CA GLU A 282 2.49 17.90 -5.20
C GLU A 282 3.99 17.92 -5.53
N LYS A 283 4.52 19.11 -5.85
CA LYS A 283 5.96 19.27 -6.10
C LYS A 283 6.79 19.00 -4.87
N THR A 284 6.32 19.39 -3.69
CA THR A 284 6.99 19.10 -2.41
C THR A 284 7.15 17.60 -2.21
N GLN A 285 6.07 16.83 -2.34
CA GLN A 285 6.14 15.36 -2.23
C GLN A 285 7.08 14.75 -3.26
N ARG A 286 7.02 15.19 -4.51
CA ARG A 286 7.91 14.66 -5.57
C ARG A 286 9.40 14.93 -5.25
N LEU A 287 9.73 16.12 -4.78
CA LEU A 287 11.11 16.49 -4.42
C LEU A 287 11.61 15.75 -3.18
N LEU A 288 10.76 15.60 -2.16
CA LEU A 288 11.11 14.80 -0.97
C LEU A 288 11.30 13.32 -1.32
N ARG A 289 10.47 12.76 -2.21
CA ARG A 289 10.66 11.41 -2.75
C ARG A 289 11.99 11.28 -3.50
N ALA A 290 12.35 12.27 -4.32
CA ALA A 290 13.64 12.29 -4.99
C ALA A 290 14.81 12.30 -4.00
N ALA A 291 14.76 13.15 -2.95
CA ALA A 291 15.79 13.19 -1.91
C ALA A 291 15.88 11.87 -1.12
N GLN A 292 14.74 11.25 -0.82
CA GLN A 292 14.65 9.97 -0.12
C GLN A 292 15.13 8.79 -0.96
N ASN A 293 15.08 8.90 -2.29
CA ASN A 293 15.61 7.88 -3.18
C ASN A 293 17.14 7.88 -3.24
N LEU A 294 17.79 9.03 -3.00
CA LEU A 294 19.25 9.16 -2.97
C LEU A 294 19.85 8.54 -1.70
N ASP A 295 19.37 8.93 -0.51
CA ASP A 295 19.75 8.29 0.76
C ASP A 295 18.51 8.09 1.66
N PRO A 296 18.03 6.83 1.79
CA PRO A 296 16.85 6.47 2.59
C PRO A 296 17.02 6.65 4.10
N ASN A 297 18.26 6.58 4.59
CA ASN A 297 18.61 6.63 6.00
C ASN A 297 19.07 8.03 6.43
N HIS A 298 19.27 8.94 5.49
CA HIS A 298 19.69 10.31 5.77
C HIS A 298 18.75 10.96 6.81
N PRO A 299 19.23 11.26 8.04
CA PRO A 299 18.39 11.72 9.13
C PRO A 299 17.59 12.98 8.77
N LYS A 300 18.22 13.91 8.02
CA LYS A 300 17.54 15.15 7.60
C LYS A 300 16.39 14.89 6.62
N VAL A 301 16.47 13.85 5.78
CA VAL A 301 15.40 13.54 4.82
C VAL A 301 14.20 12.96 5.54
N ARG A 302 14.42 12.01 6.47
CA ARG A 302 13.35 11.45 7.31
C ARG A 302 12.65 12.54 8.13
N THR A 303 13.41 13.44 8.77
CA THR A 303 12.85 14.57 9.51
C THR A 303 12.12 15.55 8.58
N ALA A 304 12.65 15.81 7.39
CA ALA A 304 11.99 16.68 6.41
C ALA A 304 10.67 16.10 5.90
N ILE A 305 10.58 14.79 5.67
CA ILE A 305 9.33 14.13 5.26
C ILE A 305 8.29 14.23 6.36
N LYS A 306 8.60 13.79 7.59
CA LYS A 306 7.66 13.87 8.72
C LYS A 306 7.23 15.32 8.99
N GLY A 307 8.19 16.25 8.94
CA GLY A 307 7.92 17.68 9.10
C GLY A 307 7.02 18.22 8.01
N ALA A 308 7.29 17.88 6.74
CA ALA A 308 6.47 18.29 5.61
C ALA A 308 5.07 17.70 5.66
N GLU A 309 4.90 16.40 5.99
CA GLU A 309 3.58 15.78 6.18
C GLU A 309 2.78 16.52 7.25
N THR A 310 3.40 16.85 8.38
CA THR A 310 2.74 17.61 9.47
C THR A 310 2.33 19.01 9.01
N VAL A 311 3.21 19.72 8.29
CA VAL A 311 2.93 21.07 7.78
C VAL A 311 1.84 21.02 6.70
N ILE A 312 1.90 20.06 5.79
CA ILE A 312 0.89 19.85 4.74
C ILE A 312 -0.47 19.62 5.39
N LEU A 313 -0.59 18.66 6.31
CA LEU A 313 -1.86 18.37 6.99
C LEU A 313 -2.38 19.60 7.76
N GLY A 314 -1.50 20.32 8.46
CA GLY A 314 -1.87 21.56 9.16
C GLY A 314 -2.37 22.65 8.21
N GLU A 315 -1.73 22.81 7.06
CA GLU A 315 -2.09 23.81 6.05
C GLU A 315 -3.39 23.45 5.32
N LEU A 316 -3.59 22.16 5.01
CA LEU A 316 -4.86 21.66 4.47
C LEU A 316 -6.01 21.96 5.43
N ARG A 317 -5.81 21.72 6.73
CA ARG A 317 -6.80 22.05 7.77
C ARG A 317 -7.09 23.54 7.83
N ASN A 318 -6.07 24.40 7.72
CA ASN A 318 -6.23 25.86 7.68
C ASN A 318 -7.02 26.34 6.44
N GLN A 319 -6.95 25.61 5.32
CA GLN A 319 -7.69 25.90 4.10
C GLN A 319 -9.15 25.40 4.14
N GLY A 320 -9.62 24.90 5.28
CA GLY A 320 -10.99 24.44 5.47
C GLY A 320 -11.19 22.96 5.15
N MET A 321 -10.12 22.21 4.86
CA MET A 321 -10.14 20.75 4.71
C MET A 321 -10.21 20.09 6.09
N LEU A 322 -11.33 20.25 6.79
CA LEU A 322 -11.54 19.63 8.09
C LEU A 322 -11.99 18.18 7.90
N GLU A 323 -11.41 17.26 8.67
CA GLU A 323 -11.72 15.83 8.62
C GLU A 323 -13.21 15.50 8.87
N THR A 324 -13.93 16.40 9.55
CA THR A 324 -15.36 16.27 9.86
C THR A 324 -16.28 16.73 8.74
N LYS A 325 -15.73 17.31 7.65
CA LYS A 325 -16.53 17.78 6.51
C LYS A 325 -17.02 16.60 5.68
N VAL A 326 -18.23 16.73 5.14
CA VAL A 326 -18.83 15.72 4.26
C VAL A 326 -18.58 16.11 2.81
N PRO A 327 -17.76 15.36 2.06
CA PRO A 327 -17.53 15.63 0.66
C PRO A 327 -18.74 15.22 -0.19
N ARG A 328 -19.06 16.03 -1.19
CA ARG A 328 -20.05 15.71 -2.23
C ARG A 328 -19.45 15.93 -3.61
N VAL A 329 -19.73 15.03 -4.53
CA VAL A 329 -19.37 15.22 -5.94
C VAL A 329 -20.13 16.43 -6.49
N ALA A 330 -19.39 17.42 -6.98
CA ALA A 330 -19.93 18.70 -7.44
C ALA A 330 -20.15 18.76 -8.96
N LYS A 331 -19.41 17.95 -9.73
CA LYS A 331 -19.51 17.89 -11.20
C LYS A 331 -20.42 16.75 -11.67
N PRO A 332 -21.08 16.90 -12.84
CA PRO A 332 -21.86 15.83 -13.44
C PRO A 332 -20.97 14.65 -13.85
N LEU A 333 -21.55 13.44 -13.85
CA LEU A 333 -20.83 12.19 -14.15
C LEU A 333 -20.20 12.20 -15.55
N GLU A 334 -20.82 12.86 -16.52
CA GLU A 334 -20.32 12.97 -17.90
C GLU A 334 -18.99 13.73 -17.97
N GLU A 335 -18.81 14.76 -17.13
CA GLU A 335 -17.55 15.49 -17.05
C GLU A 335 -16.47 14.67 -16.33
N ILE A 336 -16.85 14.00 -15.24
CA ILE A 336 -15.94 13.17 -14.45
C ILE A 336 -15.39 12.02 -15.29
N THR A 337 -16.24 11.36 -16.07
CA THR A 337 -15.82 10.20 -16.90
C THR A 337 -14.85 10.58 -18.02
N GLN A 338 -14.75 11.87 -18.38
CA GLN A 338 -13.79 12.38 -19.37
C GLN A 338 -12.47 12.84 -18.74
N MET A 339 -12.40 12.96 -17.42
CA MET A 339 -11.19 13.34 -16.70
C MET A 339 -10.26 12.14 -16.49
N ASN A 340 -8.96 12.40 -16.45
CA ASN A 340 -7.96 11.38 -16.15
C ASN A 340 -7.70 11.37 -14.65
N PHE A 341 -8.14 10.31 -13.97
CA PHE A 341 -7.84 10.06 -12.57
C PHE A 341 -6.78 8.98 -12.44
N SER A 342 -5.91 9.13 -11.45
CA SER A 342 -5.11 8.02 -10.94
C SER A 342 -6.03 6.99 -10.25
N PRO A 343 -5.59 5.72 -10.11
CA PRO A 343 -6.35 4.69 -9.40
C PRO A 343 -6.81 5.12 -8.01
N ASN A 344 -5.95 5.79 -7.24
CA ASN A 344 -6.28 6.27 -5.90
C ASN A 344 -7.33 7.39 -5.91
N GLU A 345 -7.27 8.31 -6.88
CA GLU A 345 -8.27 9.38 -7.03
C GLU A 345 -9.63 8.80 -7.44
N GLY A 346 -9.65 7.88 -8.40
CA GLY A 346 -10.86 7.19 -8.83
C GLY A 346 -11.48 6.39 -7.69
N PHE A 347 -10.66 5.71 -6.88
CA PHE A 347 -11.12 5.00 -5.69
C PHE A 347 -11.74 5.94 -4.66
N ILE A 348 -11.09 7.06 -4.32
CA ILE A 348 -11.67 8.02 -3.36
C ILE A 348 -12.99 8.58 -3.91
N LEU A 349 -13.04 8.99 -5.18
CA LEU A 349 -14.26 9.49 -5.82
C LEU A 349 -15.40 8.48 -5.77
N SER A 350 -15.14 7.19 -6.00
CA SER A 350 -16.19 6.16 -6.00
C SER A 350 -16.79 5.91 -4.62
N ARG A 351 -16.08 6.25 -3.53
CA ARG A 351 -16.56 6.13 -2.15
C ARG A 351 -17.27 7.38 -1.63
N ILE A 352 -17.20 8.51 -2.33
CA ILE A 352 -17.90 9.74 -1.93
C ILE A 352 -19.41 9.54 -2.10
N ASN A 353 -20.09 9.32 -0.99
CA ASN A 353 -21.53 9.07 -0.94
C ASN A 353 -22.35 10.30 -0.46
N GLY A 354 -21.68 11.41 -0.11
CA GLY A 354 -22.34 12.62 0.40
C GLY A 354 -22.93 12.51 1.81
N THR A 355 -22.58 11.47 2.56
CA THR A 355 -23.04 11.24 3.94
C THR A 355 -21.90 10.96 4.93
N TRP A 356 -20.80 10.37 4.46
CA TRP A 356 -19.64 10.07 5.29
C TRP A 356 -18.66 11.22 5.26
N ASP A 357 -18.11 11.57 6.42
CA ASP A 357 -17.05 12.56 6.51
C ASP A 357 -15.71 12.03 5.98
N ILE A 358 -14.77 12.95 5.76
CA ILE A 358 -13.44 12.62 5.24
C ILE A 358 -12.71 11.64 6.16
N SER A 359 -12.79 11.83 7.48
CA SER A 359 -12.17 10.94 8.47
C SER A 359 -12.63 9.50 8.28
N SER A 360 -13.94 9.29 8.14
CA SER A 360 -14.57 7.99 7.93
C SER A 360 -14.13 7.37 6.61
N LEU A 361 -14.13 8.15 5.51
CA LEU A 361 -13.70 7.67 4.20
C LEU A 361 -12.23 7.27 4.17
N ILE A 362 -11.36 7.99 4.88
CA ILE A 362 -9.95 7.65 5.00
C ILE A 362 -9.77 6.37 5.83
N LYS A 363 -10.45 6.26 6.97
CA LYS A 363 -10.34 5.12 7.89
C LYS A 363 -10.70 3.78 7.25
N ILE A 364 -11.64 3.77 6.31
CA ILE A 364 -12.07 2.57 5.59
C ILE A 364 -11.36 2.39 4.24
N SER A 365 -10.47 3.32 3.86
CA SER A 365 -9.74 3.26 2.60
C SER A 365 -8.46 2.42 2.76
N PRO A 366 -8.06 1.65 1.74
CA PRO A 366 -6.73 1.04 1.67
C PRO A 366 -5.61 2.06 1.37
N ILE A 367 -5.92 3.36 1.29
CA ILE A 367 -4.96 4.43 0.97
C ILE A 367 -4.45 5.07 2.25
N ARG A 368 -3.14 5.37 2.31
CA ARG A 368 -2.53 6.08 3.43
C ARG A 368 -3.20 7.43 3.66
N GLU A 369 -3.41 7.77 4.93
CA GLU A 369 -4.08 9.01 5.34
C GLU A 369 -3.52 10.27 4.67
N THR A 370 -2.20 10.41 4.63
CA THR A 370 -1.55 11.58 4.00
C THR A 370 -1.81 11.65 2.50
N ASP A 371 -1.78 10.51 1.81
CA ASP A 371 -2.08 10.44 0.37
C ASP A 371 -3.57 10.71 0.11
N ALA A 372 -4.47 10.15 0.93
CA ALA A 372 -5.91 10.35 0.82
C ALA A 372 -6.31 11.81 1.07
N MET A 373 -5.75 12.47 2.08
CA MET A 373 -5.98 13.89 2.37
C MET A 373 -5.57 14.79 1.21
N LEU A 374 -4.44 14.49 0.56
CA LEU A 374 -3.99 15.23 -0.62
C LEU A 374 -4.89 15.01 -1.82
N ILE A 375 -5.41 13.79 -2.00
CA ILE A 375 -6.39 13.48 -3.03
C ILE A 375 -7.66 14.29 -2.79
N PHE A 376 -8.22 14.28 -1.58
CA PHE A 376 -9.39 15.09 -1.25
C PHE A 376 -9.16 16.58 -1.50
N TYR A 377 -8.01 17.10 -1.10
CA TYR A 377 -7.65 18.49 -1.35
C TYR A 377 -7.59 18.81 -2.85
N LYS A 378 -6.93 17.97 -3.63
CA LYS A 378 -6.83 18.15 -5.08
C LYS A 378 -8.21 18.13 -5.74
N LEU A 379 -9.05 17.15 -5.41
CA LEU A 379 -10.40 17.05 -5.93
C LEU A 379 -11.26 18.29 -5.57
N TRP A 380 -11.08 18.82 -4.36
CA TRP A 380 -11.78 20.03 -3.90
C TRP A 380 -11.29 21.28 -4.64
N ARG A 381 -9.96 21.47 -4.72
CA ARG A 381 -9.31 22.57 -5.44
C ARG A 381 -9.72 22.62 -6.91
N ASP A 382 -9.81 21.45 -7.55
CA ASP A 382 -10.14 21.32 -8.97
C ASP A 382 -11.68 21.41 -9.21
N GLY A 383 -12.46 21.68 -8.14
CA GLY A 383 -13.90 21.86 -8.16
C GLY A 383 -14.69 20.59 -8.46
N ILE A 384 -14.07 19.42 -8.31
CA ILE A 384 -14.68 18.11 -8.58
C ILE A 384 -15.57 17.71 -7.40
N ILE A 385 -15.16 18.07 -6.18
CA ILE A 385 -15.93 17.88 -4.96
C ILE A 385 -16.16 19.19 -4.22
N SER A 386 -17.24 19.25 -3.46
CA SER A 386 -17.57 20.31 -2.50
C SER A 386 -17.54 19.73 -1.08
N LEU A 387 -17.37 20.59 -0.07
CA LEU A 387 -17.26 20.20 1.34
C LEU A 387 -18.32 20.94 2.16
N ASP A 388 -19.25 20.18 2.73
CA ASP A 388 -20.32 20.69 3.60
C ASP A 388 -19.94 20.65 5.08
#